data_AF-A0A7Z6UTL9-F1
#
_entry.id   AF-A0A7Z6UTL9-F1
#
_cell.length_a   1.000
_cell.length_b   1.000
_cell.length_c   1.000
_cell.angle_alpha   90.00
_cell.angle_beta   90.00
_cell.angle_gamma   90.00
#
_symmetry.space_group_name_H-M   'P 1'
#
loop_
_entity.id
_entity.type
_entity.pdbx_description
1 polymer ?
#
loop_
_entity_poly.entity_id
_entity_poly.type
_entity_poly.pdbx_seq_one_letter_code
_entity_poly.pdbx_strand_id
1 'polypeptide(L)'
;MVGPEGEEVFTDELARIQVRFHWQRGGSLPQGTTWLRVAMPSAGSGFGHQFMPRIGQEVLVTFLAGDIDRPLVTSALYNNINLPPRFSKASGLPGNRTLSGIRTQEHKGSGFNELLFDDTPGSLRARMGTT
;
A
#
# COMPACT_ATOMS: atom_id res chain seq x y z
N MET A 1 7.50 -5.18 -0.65
CA MET A 1 8.51 -4.16 -0.30
C MET A 1 9.37 -4.64 0.84
N VAL A 2 10.63 -4.22 0.88
CA VAL A 2 11.61 -4.59 1.90
C VAL A 2 12.35 -3.34 2.41
N GLY A 3 12.99 -3.44 3.57
CA GLY A 3 13.77 -2.35 4.17
C GLY A 3 14.54 -2.82 5.41
N PRO A 4 15.24 -1.90 6.11
CA PRO A 4 16.00 -2.21 7.32
C PRO A 4 15.14 -2.82 8.42
N GLU A 5 15.77 -3.62 9.29
CA GLU A 5 15.12 -4.16 10.48
C GLU A 5 14.69 -3.02 11.43
N GLY A 6 13.49 -3.15 12.01
CA GLY A 6 12.93 -2.15 12.93
C GLY A 6 12.20 -0.97 12.26
N GLU A 7 12.22 -0.90 10.93
CA GLU A 7 11.44 0.11 10.18
C GLU A 7 10.13 -0.45 9.64
N GLU A 8 9.11 0.42 9.54
CA GLU A 8 7.84 0.09 8.89
C GLU A 8 7.74 0.67 7.47
N VAL A 9 8.45 1.76 7.21
CA VAL A 9 8.45 2.46 5.91
C VAL A 9 9.89 2.75 5.54
N PHE A 10 10.28 2.43 4.31
CA PHE A 10 11.63 2.68 3.81
C PHE A 10 11.59 3.26 2.40
N THR A 11 11.78 4.57 2.30
CA THR A 11 11.66 5.35 1.07
C THR A 11 12.79 6.38 1.00
N ASP A 12 13.08 6.85 -0.21
CA ASP A 12 13.98 7.98 -0.44
C ASP A 12 13.23 9.27 -0.81
N GLU A 13 13.98 10.33 -1.13
CA GLU A 13 13.46 11.67 -1.45
C GLU A 13 12.58 11.71 -2.72
N LEU A 14 12.64 10.65 -3.54
CA LEU A 14 11.85 10.51 -4.77
C LEU A 14 10.63 9.60 -4.60
N ALA A 15 10.29 9.24 -3.36
CA ALA A 15 9.21 8.31 -3.05
C ALA A 15 9.40 6.94 -3.73
N ARG A 16 10.66 6.49 -3.88
CA ARG A 16 10.96 5.14 -4.35
C ARG A 16 10.93 4.17 -3.17
N ILE A 17 10.68 2.90 -3.47
CA ILE A 17 10.75 1.82 -2.49
C ILE A 17 11.76 0.76 -2.90
N GLN A 18 12.28 0.01 -1.94
CA GLN A 18 13.03 -1.20 -2.26
C GLN A 18 12.10 -2.41 -2.35
N VAL A 19 12.29 -3.20 -3.41
CA VAL A 19 11.56 -4.46 -3.61
C VAL A 19 12.53 -5.63 -3.70
N ARG A 20 12.01 -6.80 -3.38
CA ARG A 20 12.62 -8.09 -3.67
C ARG A 20 11.61 -8.91 -4.46
N PHE A 21 12.01 -9.39 -5.63
CA PHE A 21 11.18 -10.24 -6.46
C PHE A 21 11.19 -11.68 -5.94
N HIS A 22 10.09 -12.40 -6.18
CA HIS A 22 9.93 -13.78 -5.71
C HIS A 22 10.96 -14.76 -6.31
N TRP A 23 11.46 -14.48 -7.52
CA TRP A 23 12.43 -15.33 -8.21
C TRP A 23 13.88 -15.07 -7.78
N GLN A 24 14.16 -14.03 -6.98
CA GLN A 24 15.51 -13.73 -6.50
C GLN A 24 15.92 -14.69 -5.36
N ARG A 25 16.94 -15.51 -5.65
CA ARG A 25 17.56 -16.45 -4.69
C ARG A 25 18.71 -15.75 -3.95
N GLY A 26 18.97 -16.12 -2.69
CA GLY A 26 20.07 -15.54 -1.87
C GLY A 26 19.63 -14.87 -0.57
N GLY A 27 20.61 -14.59 0.31
CA GLY A 27 20.46 -14.23 1.73
C GLY A 27 19.95 -12.82 2.05
N SER A 28 20.33 -12.34 3.24
CA SER A 28 19.81 -11.17 3.97
C SER A 28 19.69 -9.89 3.14
N LEU A 29 18.69 -9.08 3.48
CA LEU A 29 18.61 -7.69 3.01
C LEU A 29 19.91 -6.95 3.37
N PRO A 30 20.41 -6.03 2.53
CA PRO A 30 19.79 -5.50 1.30
C PRO A 30 20.24 -6.19 -0.01
N GLN A 31 20.88 -7.37 0.03
CA GLN A 31 21.36 -7.98 -1.21
C GLN A 31 20.20 -8.34 -2.15
N GLY A 32 20.33 -7.96 -3.43
CA GLY A 32 19.34 -8.26 -4.47
C GLY A 32 18.12 -7.33 -4.49
N THR A 33 18.13 -6.21 -3.79
CA THR A 33 17.05 -5.20 -3.88
C THR A 33 17.44 -4.07 -4.82
N THR A 34 16.44 -3.34 -5.33
CA THR A 34 16.66 -2.12 -6.10
C THR A 34 15.57 -1.10 -5.79
N TRP A 35 15.89 0.19 -6.01
CA TRP A 35 14.96 1.30 -5.83
C TRP A 35 14.01 1.41 -7.03
N LEU A 36 12.72 1.22 -6.77
CA LEU A 36 11.68 1.35 -7.77
C LEU A 36 10.79 2.56 -7.49
N ARG A 37 10.49 3.32 -8.54
CA ARG A 37 9.48 4.38 -8.49
C ARG A 37 8.09 3.76 -8.33
N VAL A 38 7.23 4.45 -7.60
CA VAL A 38 5.84 4.07 -7.35
C VAL A 38 4.92 5.01 -8.11
N ALA A 39 4.00 4.46 -8.91
CA ALA A 39 2.95 5.22 -9.56
C ALA A 39 1.93 5.69 -8.51
N MET A 40 1.62 6.98 -8.50
CA MET A 40 0.59 7.57 -7.63
C MET A 40 -0.64 7.94 -8.47
N PRO A 41 -1.86 7.92 -7.89
CA PRO A 41 -3.08 8.32 -8.60
C PRO A 41 -3.03 9.70 -9.25
N SER A 42 -2.32 10.66 -8.62
CA SER A 42 -1.95 11.95 -9.20
C SER A 42 -0.61 12.40 -8.61
N ALA A 43 0.29 12.91 -9.44
CA ALA A 43 1.61 13.37 -9.05
C ALA A 43 1.98 14.64 -9.83
N GLY A 44 2.16 15.75 -9.12
CA GLY A 44 2.60 17.04 -9.66
C GLY A 44 3.77 17.62 -8.87
N SER A 45 4.24 18.78 -9.29
CA SER A 45 5.35 19.48 -8.61
C SER A 45 4.90 20.04 -7.26
N GLY A 46 5.00 19.22 -6.20
CA GLY A 46 4.63 19.58 -4.83
C GLY A 46 3.17 19.34 -4.45
N PHE A 47 2.39 18.63 -5.28
CA PHE A 47 1.00 18.27 -4.97
C PHE A 47 0.64 16.90 -5.56
N GLY A 48 -0.42 16.27 -5.03
CA GLY A 48 -0.93 15.00 -5.52
C GLY A 48 -1.30 14.04 -4.40
N HIS A 49 -1.25 12.74 -4.71
CA HIS A 49 -1.45 11.67 -3.74
C HIS A 49 -0.10 11.10 -3.33
N GLN A 50 0.04 10.76 -2.05
CA GLN A 50 1.22 10.08 -1.54
C GLN A 50 0.81 8.98 -0.55
N PHE A 51 0.71 7.75 -1.06
CA PHE A 51 0.46 6.55 -0.26
C PHE A 51 1.64 5.61 -0.44
N MET A 52 2.63 5.74 0.45
CA MET A 52 3.82 4.91 0.39
C MET A 52 3.49 3.48 0.79
N PRO A 53 3.83 2.47 -0.03
CA PRO A 53 3.85 1.10 0.43
C PRO A 53 4.70 0.97 1.68
N ARG A 54 4.30 0.09 2.59
CA ARG A 54 5.02 -0.25 3.82
C ARG A 54 5.78 -1.55 3.67
N ILE A 55 6.83 -1.74 4.46
CA ILE A 55 7.61 -2.97 4.47
C ILE A 55 6.68 -4.17 4.72
N GLY A 56 6.85 -5.24 3.95
CA GLY A 56 5.98 -6.43 4.00
C GLY A 56 4.73 -6.35 3.11
N GLN A 57 4.35 -5.18 2.58
CA GLN A 57 3.26 -5.09 1.60
C GLN A 57 3.69 -5.65 0.25
N GLU A 58 2.75 -6.34 -0.41
CA GLU A 58 2.91 -6.86 -1.76
C GLU A 58 2.60 -5.77 -2.78
N VAL A 59 3.46 -5.68 -3.80
CA VAL A 59 3.37 -4.66 -4.84
C VAL A 59 3.43 -5.31 -6.21
N LEU A 60 2.66 -4.76 -7.15
CA LEU A 60 2.74 -5.15 -8.54
C LEU A 60 3.83 -4.33 -9.23
N VAL A 61 4.79 -5.02 -9.82
CA VAL A 61 5.84 -4.40 -10.63
C VAL A 61 5.54 -4.65 -12.11
N THR A 62 5.49 -3.57 -12.88
CA THR A 62 5.38 -3.58 -14.33
C THR A 62 6.71 -3.14 -14.95
N PHE A 63 6.99 -3.60 -16.16
CA PHE A 63 8.21 -3.29 -16.91
C PHE A 63 7.87 -2.39 -18.09
N LEU A 64 8.45 -1.20 -18.16
CA LEU A 64 8.13 -0.22 -19.20
C LEU A 64 8.50 -0.79 -20.58
N ALA A 65 7.51 -0.88 -21.48
CA ALA A 65 7.66 -1.50 -22.80
C ALA A 65 8.20 -2.95 -22.75
N GLY A 66 7.99 -3.67 -21.63
CA GLY A 66 8.49 -5.03 -21.44
C GLY A 66 9.98 -5.12 -21.09
N ASP A 67 10.66 -3.99 -20.88
CA ASP A 67 12.08 -3.94 -20.54
C ASP A 67 12.30 -4.24 -19.05
N ILE A 68 12.93 -5.38 -18.76
CA ILE A 68 13.17 -5.86 -17.40
C ILE A 68 14.09 -4.94 -16.59
N ASP A 69 14.89 -4.11 -17.26
CA ASP A 69 15.79 -3.12 -16.65
C ASP A 69 15.07 -1.81 -16.33
N ARG A 70 13.78 -1.69 -16.71
CA ARG A 70 12.93 -0.52 -16.43
C ARG A 70 11.68 -0.85 -15.62
N PRO A 71 11.83 -1.46 -14.42
CA PRO A 71 10.73 -1.76 -13.52
C PRO A 71 10.10 -0.51 -12.89
N LEU A 72 8.78 -0.55 -12.69
CA LEU A 72 7.97 0.45 -12.00
C LEU A 72 6.93 -0.25 -11.13
N VAL A 73 6.73 0.21 -9.90
CA VAL A 73 5.61 -0.23 -9.08
C VAL A 73 4.33 0.49 -9.52
N THR A 74 3.30 -0.25 -9.88
CA THR A 74 2.04 0.31 -10.40
C THR A 74 0.87 0.22 -9.43
N SER A 75 0.91 -0.73 -8.48
CA SER A 75 -0.12 -0.89 -7.46
C SER A 75 0.38 -1.70 -6.26
N ALA A 76 -0.39 -1.68 -5.18
CA ALA A 76 -0.25 -2.57 -4.04
C ALA A 76 -1.41 -3.57 -4.02
N LEU A 77 -1.16 -4.77 -3.51
CA LEU A 77 -2.13 -5.86 -3.47
C LEU A 77 -2.34 -6.33 -2.03
N TYR A 78 -3.59 -6.66 -1.72
CA TYR A 78 -3.92 -7.44 -0.54
C TYR A 78 -3.60 -8.92 -0.78
N ASN A 79 -3.25 -9.63 0.28
CA ASN A 79 -2.97 -11.06 0.26
C ASN A 79 -3.40 -11.70 1.59
N ASN A 80 -2.97 -12.95 1.85
CA ASN A 80 -3.34 -13.66 3.08
C ASN A 80 -2.71 -13.12 4.37
N ILE A 81 -1.70 -12.24 4.26
CA ILE A 81 -1.06 -11.56 5.39
C ILE A 81 -1.60 -10.13 5.50
N ASN A 82 -1.58 -9.39 4.40
CA ASN A 82 -2.10 -8.02 4.30
C ASN A 82 -3.54 -8.07 3.81
N LEU A 83 -4.49 -8.19 4.74
CA LEU A 83 -5.92 -8.28 4.41
C LEU A 83 -6.51 -6.91 4.00
N PRO A 84 -7.62 -6.89 3.22
CA PRO A 84 -8.35 -5.67 2.93
C PRO A 84 -8.85 -4.94 4.19
N PRO A 85 -9.07 -3.61 4.13
CA PRO A 85 -9.55 -2.80 5.24
C PRO A 85 -10.87 -3.31 5.80
N ARG A 86 -10.98 -3.23 7.14
CA ARG A 86 -12.21 -3.54 7.86
C ARG A 86 -12.93 -2.26 8.25
N PHE A 87 -13.83 -1.78 7.40
CA PHE A 87 -14.61 -0.56 7.63
C PHE A 87 -15.76 -0.69 8.64
N SER A 88 -16.03 -1.89 9.15
CA SER A 88 -17.10 -2.15 10.11
C SER A 88 -16.68 -3.19 11.15
N LYS A 89 -17.54 -3.41 12.14
CA LYS A 89 -17.38 -4.48 13.15
C LYS A 89 -17.61 -5.90 12.59
N ALA A 90 -18.05 -6.03 11.34
CA ALA A 90 -18.17 -7.33 10.68
C ALA A 90 -16.80 -7.96 10.37
N SER A 91 -16.80 -9.20 9.90
CA SER A 91 -15.59 -9.99 9.62
C SER A 91 -14.75 -9.52 8.40
N GLY A 92 -15.01 -8.33 7.86
CA GLY A 92 -14.38 -7.82 6.63
C GLY A 92 -15.20 -8.18 5.39
N LEU A 93 -14.54 -8.33 4.23
CA LEU A 93 -15.20 -8.83 3.02
C LEU A 93 -15.53 -10.33 3.15
N PRO A 94 -16.66 -10.81 2.59
CA PRO A 94 -17.64 -10.07 1.77
C PRO A 94 -18.68 -9.25 2.56
N GLY A 95 -18.65 -9.27 3.89
CA GLY A 95 -19.60 -8.51 4.73
C GLY A 95 -19.57 -7.00 4.52
N ASN A 96 -18.40 -6.45 4.21
CA ASN A 96 -18.21 -5.02 3.90
C ASN A 96 -18.36 -4.67 2.41
N ARG A 97 -19.04 -5.50 1.60
CA ARG A 97 -19.11 -5.32 0.14
C ARG A 97 -19.74 -4.00 -0.34
N THR A 98 -20.54 -3.35 0.51
CA THR A 98 -21.16 -2.04 0.23
C THR A 98 -20.38 -0.88 0.86
N LEU A 99 -19.20 -1.14 1.42
CA LEU A 99 -18.37 -0.13 2.08
C LEU A 99 -17.12 0.15 1.25
N SER A 100 -16.85 1.41 1.00
CA SER A 100 -15.72 1.88 0.18
C SER A 100 -14.99 3.01 0.89
N GLY A 101 -13.66 3.10 0.80
CA GLY A 101 -12.96 4.18 1.48
C GLY A 101 -11.45 4.04 1.56
N ILE A 102 -10.85 4.92 2.37
CA ILE A 102 -9.43 4.95 2.70
C ILE A 102 -9.32 4.75 4.20
N ARG A 103 -8.61 3.70 4.63
CA ARG A 103 -8.21 3.51 6.02
C ARG A 103 -6.70 3.48 6.09
N THR A 104 -6.12 4.38 6.87
CA THR A 104 -4.67 4.43 7.11
C THR A 104 -4.30 3.55 8.30
N GLN A 105 -3.02 3.56 8.67
CA GLN A 105 -2.55 2.97 9.91
C GLN A 105 -1.60 3.97 10.55
N GLU A 106 -1.65 4.09 11.87
CA GLU A 106 -0.64 4.83 12.64
C GLU A 106 0.76 4.28 12.32
N HIS A 107 1.77 5.13 12.43
CA HIS A 107 3.16 4.69 12.26
C HIS A 107 3.71 4.23 13.62
N LYS A 108 4.22 3.00 13.69
CA LYS A 108 4.72 2.37 14.93
C LYS A 108 3.68 2.36 16.06
N GLY A 109 2.39 2.27 15.70
CA GLY A 109 1.25 2.33 16.61
C GLY A 109 0.08 1.45 16.17
N SER A 110 -1.08 1.62 16.81
CA SER A 110 -2.26 0.76 16.61
C SER A 110 -3.50 1.50 16.11
N GLY A 111 -3.47 2.84 16.10
CA GLY A 111 -4.56 3.67 15.61
C GLY A 111 -4.66 3.71 14.09
N PHE A 112 -5.68 4.44 13.61
CA PHE A 112 -5.86 4.73 12.18
C PHE A 112 -6.70 5.99 11.95
N ASN A 113 -6.56 6.58 10.77
CA ASN A 113 -7.51 7.53 10.21
C ASN A 113 -8.35 6.83 9.14
N GLU A 114 -9.59 7.28 8.94
CA GLU A 114 -10.52 6.69 7.98
C GLU A 114 -11.36 7.76 7.28
N LEU A 115 -11.56 7.57 5.97
CA LEU A 115 -12.61 8.14 5.15
C LEU A 115 -13.43 6.98 4.59
N LEU A 116 -14.72 6.93 4.88
CA LEU A 116 -15.62 5.82 4.56
C LEU A 116 -16.88 6.32 3.87
N PHE A 117 -17.28 5.64 2.80
CA PHE A 117 -18.56 5.73 2.12
C PHE A 117 -19.32 4.40 2.32
N ASP A 118 -20.57 4.50 2.77
CA ASP A 118 -21.47 3.37 2.97
C ASP A 118 -22.58 3.44 1.92
N ASP A 119 -22.56 2.50 0.98
CA ASP A 119 -23.50 2.40 -0.13
C ASP A 119 -24.63 1.40 0.16
N THR A 120 -24.84 1.04 1.44
CA THR A 120 -25.91 0.13 1.84
C THR A 120 -27.28 0.77 1.54
N PRO A 121 -28.22 0.06 0.89
CA PRO A 121 -29.55 0.60 0.59
C PRO A 121 -30.26 1.16 1.83
N GLY A 122 -30.71 2.41 1.75
CA GLY A 122 -31.36 3.10 2.86
C GLY A 122 -30.43 3.54 3.99
N SER A 123 -29.11 3.42 3.83
CA SER A 123 -28.10 3.78 4.84
C SER A 123 -26.92 4.56 4.24
N LEU A 124 -27.15 5.32 3.15
CA LEU A 124 -26.13 6.15 2.52
C LEU A 124 -25.51 7.14 3.50
N ARG A 125 -24.19 7.07 3.69
CA ARG A 125 -23.44 8.00 4.54
C ARG A 125 -21.98 8.09 4.13
N ALA A 126 -21.37 9.23 4.45
CA ALA A 126 -19.92 9.41 4.46
C ALA A 126 -19.46 9.70 5.90
N ARG A 127 -18.31 9.17 6.30
CA ARG A 127 -17.71 9.38 7.62
C ARG A 127 -16.22 9.64 7.49
N MET A 128 -15.71 10.57 8.29
CA MET A 128 -14.29 10.73 8.58
C MET A 128 -14.06 10.49 10.07
N GLY A 129 -12.95 9.86 10.45
CA GLY A 129 -12.63 9.67 11.87
C GLY A 129 -11.22 9.17 12.14
N THR A 130 -10.84 9.26 13.40
CA THR A 130 -9.58 8.82 13.98
C THR A 130 -9.89 8.00 15.23
N THR A 131 -9.08 6.99 15.52
CA THR A 131 -9.14 6.21 16.77
C THR A 131 -8.10 6.66 17.77
#